data_AF-F6GXT5-F1
#
_entry.id   AF-F6GXT5-F1
#
_cell.length_a   1.000
_cell.length_b   1.000
_cell.length_c   1.000
_cell.angle_alpha   90.00
_cell.angle_beta   90.00
_cell.angle_gamma   90.00
#
_symmetry.space_group_name_H-M   'P 1'
#
loop_
_entity.id
_entity.type
_entity.pdbx_description
1 polymer ?
#
loop_
_entity_poly.entity_id
_entity_poly.type
_entity_poly.pdbx_seq_one_letter_code
_entity_poly.pdbx_strand_id
1 'polypeptide(L)'
;MSNVLEELKYRYEREVNHGHRSAIKRILEGDASPSTMVVLCVSAIHSTCDMKIGTHSVSINGSENSNAAKVELTDGWYSIDAFLDALLSKQLFAGKLFIGQKLRIWGAGLCGWVGPVSPLETSKTAGLLVHINGTYRAHWADRLGFCKGVGPPLAFRCIKSNGGPVPQTLVRVTRIYPILYKERLSNGGSIVRSVRMETKMMQLYNHRCSTVVEGIISEFQRGTRDSCINNDNDSEEGAKIFEILESAAEPEVLMAEMTSEQLASFTSYQAKLEAIRQSDLQKSIEMALEGAGLSTREVTPFMRVRVVGLTCKSYEGKIHHKEGLITIWNPTEKQQFELVEGQAYAVAGLMPLNSDSETLYLQARGSTTKWNPLSPLAIEHFEPFLNPRKSVLLSNLGEIPLSSEFDIAALVVYVGEVYTAAHQKKQWVFVTDGSVSELGSEEASNCLLAISFCSPSVDDSFAPVNSNLEGSTVGFVNLIKRAKDQMNQLWVAEATENSDYFFSFDLPHCYHLKNAAASAERWAKISSLTIEKLKEKVLFIIGDCKG
;
A
#
# COMPACT_ATOMS: atom_id res chain seq x y z
N MET A 1 22.98 -22.06 53.88
CA MET A 1 21.62 -22.49 53.49
C MET A 1 20.54 -21.39 53.67
N SER A 2 20.88 -20.10 53.91
CA SER A 2 19.86 -19.05 54.16
C SER A 2 19.36 -18.32 52.91
N ASN A 3 20.25 -17.93 51.99
CA ASN A 3 19.87 -17.02 50.88
C ASN A 3 18.88 -17.64 49.87
N VAL A 4 18.99 -18.93 49.55
CA VAL A 4 18.08 -19.59 48.59
C VAL A 4 16.66 -19.68 49.13
N LEU A 5 16.49 -20.02 50.42
CA LEU A 5 15.17 -20.11 51.04
C LEU A 5 14.55 -18.70 51.21
N GLU A 6 15.36 -17.70 51.52
CA GLU A 6 14.95 -16.29 51.56
C GLU A 6 14.47 -15.80 50.19
N GLU A 7 15.19 -16.11 49.11
CA GLU A 7 14.79 -15.78 47.73
C GLU A 7 13.53 -16.54 47.28
N LEU A 8 13.35 -17.80 47.68
CA LEU A 8 12.12 -18.56 47.45
C LEU A 8 10.93 -17.94 48.18
N LYS A 9 11.11 -17.58 49.46
CA LYS A 9 10.11 -16.85 50.24
C LYS A 9 9.80 -15.50 49.58
N TYR A 10 10.82 -14.76 49.14
CA TYR A 10 10.64 -13.49 48.44
C TYR A 10 9.81 -13.64 47.16
N ARG A 11 10.08 -14.67 46.34
CA ARG A 11 9.27 -14.95 45.14
C ARG A 11 7.82 -15.28 45.49
N TYR A 12 7.61 -16.13 46.50
CA TYR A 12 6.27 -16.46 46.99
C TYR A 12 5.51 -15.22 47.46
N GLU A 13 6.11 -14.43 48.35
CA GLU A 13 5.51 -13.19 48.86
C GLU A 13 5.17 -12.23 47.72
N ARG A 14 6.09 -12.02 46.78
CA ARG A 14 5.91 -11.03 45.72
C ARG A 14 4.87 -11.46 44.68
N GLU A 15 4.89 -12.71 44.26
CA GLU A 15 3.98 -13.19 43.21
C GLU A 15 2.62 -13.63 43.76
N VAL A 16 2.60 -14.40 44.85
CA VAL A 16 1.37 -14.99 45.40
C VAL A 16 0.66 -14.00 46.32
N ASN A 17 1.35 -13.46 47.32
CA ASN A 17 0.70 -12.59 48.32
C ASN A 17 0.45 -11.17 47.76
N HIS A 18 1.42 -10.59 47.05
CA HIS A 18 1.29 -9.24 46.47
C HIS A 18 0.76 -9.22 45.03
N GLY A 19 0.55 -10.38 44.38
CA GLY A 19 0.02 -10.45 43.02
C GLY A 19 0.93 -9.86 41.93
N HIS A 20 2.22 -9.64 42.20
CA HIS A 20 3.13 -9.04 41.22
C HIS A 20 3.53 -10.07 40.17
N ARG A 21 3.01 -9.91 38.95
CA ARG A 21 3.28 -10.82 37.82
C ARG A 21 4.46 -10.35 36.97
N SER A 22 5.30 -11.30 36.57
CA SER A 22 6.49 -11.05 35.74
C SER A 22 6.13 -10.73 34.29
N ALA A 23 7.11 -10.37 33.46
CA ALA A 23 6.85 -9.95 32.09
C ALA A 23 6.31 -11.11 31.22
N ILE A 24 6.97 -12.27 31.28
CA ILE A 24 6.54 -13.46 30.53
C ILE A 24 5.16 -13.92 31.03
N LYS A 25 4.92 -13.91 32.34
CA LYS A 25 3.62 -14.26 32.92
C LYS A 25 2.50 -13.38 32.40
N ARG A 26 2.70 -12.05 32.43
CA ARG A 26 1.70 -11.11 31.89
C ARG A 26 1.46 -11.27 30.39
N ILE A 27 2.48 -11.63 29.62
CA ILE A 27 2.33 -11.89 28.18
C ILE A 27 1.50 -13.15 27.94
N LEU A 28 1.81 -14.25 28.64
CA LEU A 28 1.14 -15.54 28.46
C LEU A 28 -0.29 -15.59 29.02
N GLU A 29 -0.57 -14.82 30.07
CA GLU A 29 -1.92 -14.64 30.63
C GLU A 29 -2.77 -13.64 29.81
N GLY A 30 -2.20 -12.98 28.78
CA GLY A 30 -2.94 -12.02 27.95
C GLY A 30 -3.05 -10.60 28.53
N ASP A 31 -2.40 -10.33 29.66
CA ASP A 31 -2.43 -9.04 30.38
C ASP A 31 -1.43 -8.00 29.87
N ALA A 32 -0.58 -8.37 28.92
CA ALA A 32 0.38 -7.48 28.27
C ALA A 32 0.65 -7.91 26.83
N SER A 33 0.86 -6.94 25.94
CA SER A 33 1.21 -7.22 24.55
C SER A 33 2.66 -7.71 24.44
N PRO A 34 2.93 -8.82 23.71
CA PRO A 34 4.29 -9.29 23.40
C PRO A 34 5.08 -8.27 22.55
N SER A 35 4.39 -7.38 21.85
CA SER A 35 4.99 -6.33 21.05
C SER A 35 5.64 -5.23 21.89
N THR A 36 5.38 -5.19 23.21
CA THR A 36 5.96 -4.20 24.12
C THR A 36 7.45 -4.49 24.35
N MET A 37 8.25 -3.44 24.51
CA MET A 37 9.69 -3.61 24.71
C MET A 37 10.02 -4.30 26.04
N VAL A 38 10.78 -5.40 25.95
CA VAL A 38 11.14 -6.27 27.08
C VAL A 38 12.63 -6.59 27.04
N VAL A 39 13.29 -6.67 28.19
CA VAL A 39 14.63 -7.24 28.32
C VAL A 39 14.51 -8.67 28.83
N LEU A 40 14.98 -9.63 28.03
CA LEU A 40 15.03 -11.05 28.38
C LEU A 40 16.48 -11.55 28.30
N CYS A 41 16.77 -12.64 29.00
CA CYS A 41 18.08 -13.28 28.98
C CYS A 41 17.98 -14.62 28.24
N VAL A 42 18.97 -14.95 27.43
CA VAL A 42 19.06 -16.29 26.81
C VAL A 42 19.42 -17.31 27.92
N SER A 43 18.51 -18.21 28.28
CA SER A 43 18.73 -19.23 29.31
C SER A 43 19.20 -20.56 28.72
N ALA A 44 18.71 -20.94 27.53
CA ALA A 44 19.11 -22.15 26.84
C ALA A 44 19.11 -21.94 25.32
N ILE A 45 19.88 -22.77 24.62
CA ILE A 45 19.91 -22.80 23.15
C ILE A 45 19.43 -24.18 22.71
N HIS A 46 18.33 -24.23 21.98
CA HIS A 46 17.80 -25.46 21.41
C HIS A 46 18.25 -25.54 19.95
N SER A 47 19.25 -26.36 19.67
CA SER A 47 19.69 -26.58 18.29
C SER A 47 18.57 -27.22 17.48
N THR A 48 18.28 -26.69 16.29
CA THR A 48 17.36 -27.32 15.34
C THR A 48 17.97 -28.61 14.80
N CYS A 49 17.24 -29.70 14.93
CA CYS A 49 17.50 -30.96 14.24
C CYS A 49 17.04 -30.87 12.77
N ASP A 50 17.78 -31.50 11.86
CA ASP A 50 17.41 -31.69 10.46
C ASP A 50 16.04 -32.38 10.38
N MET A 51 15.03 -31.67 9.90
CA MET A 51 13.76 -32.28 9.51
C MET A 51 14.00 -33.09 8.23
N LYS A 52 14.19 -34.41 8.40
CA LYS A 52 14.25 -35.36 7.30
C LYS A 52 12.95 -35.28 6.49
N ILE A 53 13.14 -35.17 5.19
CA ILE A 53 12.16 -35.27 4.11
C ILE A 53 11.11 -36.36 4.40
N GLY A 54 9.85 -35.93 4.51
CA GLY A 54 8.66 -36.76 4.55
C GLY A 54 7.56 -36.04 3.79
N THR A 55 7.35 -36.48 2.55
CA THR A 55 6.43 -35.99 1.53
C THR A 55 5.03 -35.67 2.07
N HIS A 56 4.55 -34.44 1.88
CA HIS A 56 3.24 -34.10 1.29
C HIS A 56 3.05 -32.57 1.27
N SER A 57 3.06 -32.02 0.05
CA SER A 57 2.93 -30.60 -0.28
C SER A 57 1.48 -30.15 -0.37
N VAL A 58 1.12 -29.07 0.35
CA VAL A 58 0.12 -28.12 -0.12
C VAL A 58 0.73 -26.72 -0.01
N SER A 59 1.00 -26.15 -1.17
CA SER A 59 1.68 -24.88 -1.38
C SER A 59 0.74 -23.69 -1.18
N ILE A 60 1.08 -22.80 -0.24
CA ILE A 60 0.68 -21.39 -0.29
C ILE A 60 1.96 -20.55 -0.16
N ASN A 61 2.38 -19.98 -1.29
CA ASN A 61 3.23 -18.79 -1.47
C ASN A 61 4.57 -18.70 -0.70
N GLY A 62 5.65 -19.08 -1.38
CA GLY A 62 6.83 -18.22 -1.55
C GLY A 62 7.84 -18.09 -0.39
N SER A 63 8.77 -19.06 -0.37
CA SER A 63 10.19 -18.93 0.01
C SER A 63 10.66 -19.28 1.44
N GLU A 64 11.64 -20.19 1.42
CA GLU A 64 12.65 -20.57 2.42
C GLU A 64 12.20 -21.47 3.57
N ASN A 65 12.50 -22.77 3.42
CA ASN A 65 12.77 -23.71 4.51
C ASN A 65 13.80 -23.10 5.47
N SER A 66 13.35 -22.29 6.42
CA SER A 66 14.22 -21.75 7.45
C SER A 66 14.37 -22.82 8.52
N ASN A 67 15.59 -23.33 8.70
CA ASN A 67 16.04 -23.90 9.97
C ASN A 67 15.99 -22.79 11.03
N ALA A 68 14.80 -22.38 11.45
CA ALA A 68 14.58 -21.34 12.44
C ALA A 68 15.09 -21.87 13.77
N ALA A 69 16.24 -21.37 14.20
CA ALA A 69 16.84 -21.79 15.46
C ALA A 69 15.93 -21.37 16.62
N LYS A 70 15.91 -22.19 17.66
CA LYS A 70 15.07 -22.00 18.83
C LYS A 70 15.95 -21.71 20.05
N VAL A 71 15.60 -20.70 20.83
CA VAL A 71 16.30 -20.38 22.09
C VAL A 71 15.28 -20.22 23.20
N GLU A 72 15.68 -20.50 24.43
CA GLU A 72 14.86 -20.20 25.60
C GLU A 72 15.24 -18.81 26.13
N LEU A 73 14.23 -17.99 26.39
CA LEU A 73 14.37 -16.65 26.94
C LEU A 73 13.70 -16.56 28.31
N THR A 74 14.40 -15.99 29.29
CA THR A 74 13.90 -15.81 30.66
C THR A 74 13.81 -14.33 31.04
N ASP A 75 12.78 -13.99 31.83
CA ASP A 75 12.66 -12.70 32.53
C ASP A 75 13.17 -12.75 33.99
N GLY A 76 13.79 -13.86 34.39
CA GLY A 76 14.27 -14.14 35.75
C GLY A 76 13.23 -14.76 36.69
N TRP A 77 11.98 -14.92 36.23
CA TRP A 77 10.90 -15.60 36.94
C TRP A 77 10.47 -16.86 36.19
N TYR A 78 10.18 -16.70 34.91
CA TYR A 78 9.79 -17.78 34.01
C TYR A 78 10.66 -17.77 32.75
N SER A 79 10.54 -18.83 31.97
CA SER A 79 11.19 -18.99 30.68
C SER A 79 10.13 -19.24 29.61
N ILE A 80 10.41 -18.80 28.39
CA ILE A 80 9.58 -19.09 27.22
C ILE A 80 10.48 -19.38 26.02
N ASP A 81 10.04 -20.31 25.19
CA ASP A 81 10.67 -20.58 23.92
C ASP A 81 10.54 -19.39 22.96
N ALA A 82 11.62 -19.10 22.22
CA ALA A 82 11.67 -18.05 21.23
C ALA A 82 12.16 -18.61 19.89
N PHE A 83 11.39 -18.34 18.84
CA PHE A 83 11.69 -18.69 17.46
C PHE A 83 12.40 -17.51 16.80
N LEU A 84 13.61 -17.78 16.30
CA LEU A 84 14.47 -16.78 15.68
C LEU A 84 14.21 -16.72 14.18
N ASP A 85 14.17 -15.52 13.62
CA ASP A 85 14.24 -15.35 12.16
C ASP A 85 15.57 -15.88 11.58
N ALA A 86 15.64 -15.97 10.25
CA ALA A 86 16.82 -16.50 9.57
C ALA A 86 18.11 -15.70 9.88
N LEU A 87 17.99 -14.39 10.11
CA LEU A 87 19.14 -13.52 10.36
C LEU A 87 19.65 -13.62 11.79
N LEU A 88 18.76 -13.73 12.79
CA LEU A 88 19.09 -14.03 14.17
C LEU A 88 19.65 -15.45 14.32
N SER A 89 19.10 -16.42 13.59
CA SER A 89 19.65 -17.77 13.53
C SER A 89 21.10 -17.74 13.04
N LYS A 90 21.41 -16.96 11.99
CA LYS A 90 22.81 -16.74 11.56
C LYS A 90 23.68 -16.09 12.65
N GLN A 91 23.15 -15.16 13.44
CA GLN A 91 23.90 -14.57 14.56
C GLN A 91 24.16 -15.60 15.67
N LEU A 92 23.23 -16.50 15.94
CA LEU A 92 23.39 -17.61 16.88
C LEU A 92 24.49 -18.57 16.41
N PHE A 93 24.44 -19.04 15.16
CA PHE A 93 25.47 -19.92 14.60
C PHE A 93 26.85 -19.26 14.53
N ALA A 94 26.91 -17.94 14.36
CA ALA A 94 28.15 -17.16 14.43
C ALA A 94 28.65 -16.93 15.87
N GLY A 95 28.00 -17.48 16.89
CA GLY A 95 28.37 -17.32 18.31
C GLY A 95 28.12 -15.93 18.88
N LYS A 96 27.34 -15.08 18.18
CA LYS A 96 27.05 -13.70 18.62
C LYS A 96 25.84 -13.61 19.55
N LEU A 97 24.95 -14.61 19.49
CA LEU A 97 23.99 -14.93 20.55
C LEU A 97 24.52 -16.12 21.35
N PHE A 98 24.46 -16.01 22.68
CA PHE A 98 24.97 -17.04 23.60
C PHE A 98 24.20 -17.01 24.93
N ILE A 99 24.29 -18.11 25.69
CA ILE A 99 23.62 -18.27 26.99
C ILE A 99 24.12 -17.21 27.99
N GLY A 100 23.21 -16.61 28.74
CA GLY A 100 23.48 -15.52 29.69
C GLY A 100 23.45 -14.13 29.06
N GLN A 101 23.31 -14.02 27.74
CA GLN A 101 23.22 -12.72 27.07
C GLN A 101 21.84 -12.09 27.27
N LYS A 102 21.82 -10.81 27.68
CA LYS A 102 20.59 -10.02 27.75
C LYS A 102 20.28 -9.38 26.40
N LEU A 103 19.04 -9.55 25.96
CA LEU A 103 18.49 -9.02 24.73
C LEU A 103 17.35 -8.07 25.07
N ARG A 104 17.34 -6.90 24.43
CA ARG A 104 16.19 -6.01 24.41
C ARG A 104 15.40 -6.31 23.15
N ILE A 105 14.16 -6.73 23.32
CA ILE A 105 13.29 -7.20 22.25
C ILE A 105 12.09 -6.26 22.16
N TRP A 106 11.74 -5.84 20.96
CA TRP A 106 10.63 -4.94 20.66
C TRP A 106 9.87 -5.44 19.44
N GLY A 107 8.53 -5.45 19.51
CA GLY A 107 7.69 -5.91 18.42
C GLY A 107 7.69 -7.44 18.25
N ALA A 108 7.88 -8.19 19.34
CA ALA A 108 7.77 -9.65 19.30
C ALA A 108 6.31 -10.09 19.09
N GLY A 109 6.14 -11.19 18.36
CA GLY A 109 4.85 -11.86 18.22
C GLY A 109 4.72 -13.05 19.17
N LEU A 110 3.52 -13.61 19.27
CA LEU A 110 3.29 -14.94 19.87
C LEU A 110 2.91 -15.93 18.76
N CYS A 111 3.49 -17.12 18.81
CA CYS A 111 3.15 -18.25 17.95
C CYS A 111 2.64 -19.39 18.84
N GLY A 112 1.67 -20.18 18.35
CA GLY A 112 1.16 -21.35 19.06
C GLY A 112 0.39 -21.07 20.36
N TRP A 113 0.08 -19.81 20.66
CA TRP A 113 -0.68 -19.38 21.83
C TRP A 113 -2.19 -19.42 21.53
N VAL A 114 -2.92 -20.27 22.26
CA VAL A 114 -4.36 -20.53 22.04
C VAL A 114 -5.24 -19.73 23.01
N GLY A 115 -4.66 -19.15 24.06
CA GLY A 115 -5.36 -18.30 25.02
C GLY A 115 -4.58 -18.13 26.32
N PRO A 116 -5.12 -17.32 27.26
CA PRO A 116 -4.51 -17.08 28.57
C PRO A 116 -4.14 -18.38 29.29
N VAL A 117 -2.85 -18.52 29.61
CA VAL A 117 -2.32 -19.73 30.26
C VAL A 117 -1.21 -19.36 31.24
N SER A 118 -1.11 -20.12 32.34
CA SER A 118 0.00 -20.00 33.27
C SER A 118 1.32 -20.36 32.56
N PRO A 119 2.43 -19.65 32.80
CA PRO A 119 3.73 -19.99 32.21
C PRO A 119 4.18 -21.44 32.43
N LEU A 120 3.78 -22.06 33.55
CA LEU A 120 4.14 -23.43 33.89
C LEU A 120 3.29 -24.49 33.16
N GLU A 121 2.14 -24.08 32.62
CA GLU A 121 1.19 -24.94 31.89
C GLU A 121 1.27 -24.71 30.38
N THR A 122 2.20 -23.87 29.94
CA THR A 122 2.35 -23.46 28.55
C THR A 122 2.82 -24.63 27.67
N SER A 123 2.17 -24.82 26.52
CA SER A 123 2.56 -25.87 25.57
C SER A 123 3.95 -25.60 24.99
N LYS A 124 4.68 -26.66 24.65
CA LYS A 124 6.00 -26.55 23.97
C LYS A 124 5.91 -25.95 22.55
N THR A 125 4.70 -25.79 22.04
CA THR A 125 4.40 -25.17 20.75
C THR A 125 4.22 -23.66 20.85
N ALA A 126 3.91 -23.13 22.05
CA ALA A 126 3.76 -21.72 22.28
C ALA A 126 5.14 -21.06 22.48
N GLY A 127 5.37 -19.93 21.82
CA GLY A 127 6.63 -19.21 21.96
C GLY A 127 6.61 -17.81 21.35
N LEU A 128 7.67 -17.05 21.65
CA LEU A 128 7.87 -15.71 21.12
C LEU A 128 8.45 -15.76 19.71
N LEU A 129 7.88 -15.00 18.79
CA LEU A 129 8.49 -14.72 17.49
C LEU A 129 9.41 -13.51 17.63
N VAL A 130 10.70 -13.72 17.44
CA VAL A 130 11.73 -12.69 17.63
C VAL A 130 12.43 -12.40 16.31
N HIS A 131 12.48 -11.11 15.97
CA HIS A 131 12.98 -10.62 14.70
C HIS A 131 14.21 -9.73 14.89
N ILE A 132 15.17 -9.79 13.96
CA ILE A 132 16.44 -9.05 14.08
C ILE A 132 16.23 -7.53 14.11
N ASN A 133 15.25 -7.02 13.35
CA ASN A 133 14.93 -5.58 13.33
C ASN A 133 14.29 -5.10 14.65
N GLY A 134 13.80 -6.02 15.48
CA GLY A 134 13.25 -5.74 16.80
C GLY A 134 14.18 -6.13 17.95
N THR A 135 15.37 -6.66 17.67
CA THR A 135 16.25 -7.25 18.70
C THR A 135 17.56 -6.50 18.81
N TYR A 136 17.87 -6.06 20.03
CA TYR A 136 19.05 -5.28 20.36
C TYR A 136 19.81 -5.94 21.49
N ARG A 137 21.13 -5.74 21.53
CA ARG A 137 21.92 -6.10 22.73
C ARG A 137 21.51 -5.18 23.87
N ALA A 138 21.22 -5.76 25.03
CA ALA A 138 20.99 -5.01 26.26
C ALA A 138 22.31 -4.86 27.02
N HIS A 139 22.40 -3.82 27.84
CA HIS A 139 23.54 -3.68 28.75
C HIS A 139 23.47 -4.77 29.82
N TRP A 140 24.62 -5.27 30.31
CA TRP A 140 24.65 -6.37 31.27
C TRP A 140 23.91 -6.05 32.58
N ALA A 141 23.87 -4.76 32.97
CA ALA A 141 23.16 -4.27 34.15
C ALA A 141 21.67 -3.97 33.91
N ASP A 142 21.16 -4.06 32.67
CA ASP A 142 19.74 -3.80 32.39
C ASP A 142 18.86 -4.81 33.15
N ARG A 143 17.79 -4.31 33.77
CA ARG A 143 16.84 -5.14 34.53
C ARG A 143 15.99 -5.98 33.57
N LEU A 144 15.83 -7.27 33.87
CA LEU A 144 14.93 -8.15 33.13
C LEU A 144 13.46 -7.76 33.32
N GLY A 145 12.65 -7.99 32.28
CA GLY A 145 11.25 -7.61 32.22
C GLY A 145 10.98 -6.37 31.36
N PHE A 146 9.81 -5.76 31.53
CA PHE A 146 9.39 -4.63 30.69
C PHE A 146 10.29 -3.41 30.87
N CYS A 147 10.61 -2.75 29.75
CA CYS A 147 11.34 -1.49 29.74
C CYS A 147 10.42 -0.34 30.18
N LYS A 148 11.00 0.66 30.86
CA LYS A 148 10.31 1.93 31.13
C LYS A 148 10.45 2.83 29.90
N GLY A 149 9.33 3.13 29.24
CA GLY A 149 9.28 4.04 28.08
C GLY A 149 9.49 3.36 26.72
N VAL A 150 9.39 4.15 25.66
CA VAL A 150 9.69 3.73 24.28
C VAL A 150 11.21 3.76 24.12
N GLY A 151 11.84 2.61 23.88
CA GLY A 151 13.29 2.57 23.69
C GLY A 151 13.71 3.19 22.36
N PRO A 152 15.04 3.27 22.10
CA PRO A 152 15.56 4.00 20.96
C PRO A 152 15.07 3.36 19.64
N PRO A 153 14.70 4.18 18.64
CA PRO A 153 14.27 3.69 17.33
C PRO A 153 15.42 2.99 16.59
N LEU A 154 15.08 2.03 15.73
CA LEU A 154 16.04 1.41 14.84
C LEU A 154 16.55 2.44 13.84
N ALA A 155 17.87 2.64 13.80
CA ALA A 155 18.48 3.49 12.77
C ALA A 155 18.12 2.96 11.38
N PHE A 156 17.65 3.83 10.50
CA PHE A 156 17.11 3.44 9.18
C PHE A 156 18.11 2.60 8.36
N ARG A 157 19.40 2.96 8.39
CA ARG A 157 20.49 2.22 7.74
C ARG A 157 20.68 0.79 8.24
N CYS A 158 20.21 0.47 9.45
CA CYS A 158 20.37 -0.83 10.08
C CYS A 158 19.23 -1.82 9.73
N ILE A 159 18.15 -1.35 9.11
CA ILE A 159 17.01 -2.18 8.71
C ILE A 159 17.47 -3.30 7.77
N LYS A 160 17.04 -4.53 8.06
CA LYS A 160 17.33 -5.74 7.26
C LYS A 160 16.07 -6.21 6.53
N SER A 161 16.19 -6.50 5.23
CA SER A 161 15.10 -6.93 4.35
C SER A 161 14.32 -8.15 4.87
N ASN A 162 15.03 -9.20 5.29
CA ASN A 162 14.41 -10.43 5.80
C ASN A 162 14.40 -10.47 7.34
N GLY A 163 14.33 -9.30 7.97
CA GLY A 163 14.53 -9.13 9.41
C GLY A 163 13.27 -8.92 10.23
N GLY A 164 12.10 -9.23 9.66
CA GLY A 164 10.79 -8.98 10.27
C GLY A 164 10.39 -7.50 10.38
N PRO A 165 9.25 -7.21 11.03
CA PRO A 165 8.73 -5.86 11.20
C PRO A 165 9.72 -4.95 11.95
N VAL A 166 9.82 -3.69 11.51
CA VAL A 166 10.56 -2.63 12.18
C VAL A 166 9.65 -1.99 13.23
N PRO A 167 9.93 -2.12 14.53
CA PRO A 167 9.05 -1.61 15.58
C PRO A 167 8.92 -0.09 15.53
N GLN A 168 10.04 0.62 15.32
CA GLN A 168 10.05 2.06 15.07
C GLN A 168 11.37 2.47 14.39
N THR A 169 11.29 3.42 13.47
CA THR A 169 12.45 4.11 12.88
C THR A 169 12.14 5.60 12.70
N LEU A 170 13.18 6.40 12.50
CA LEU A 170 13.04 7.84 12.24
C LEU A 170 13.42 8.15 10.79
N VAL A 171 12.53 8.86 10.10
CA VAL A 171 12.70 9.20 8.69
C VAL A 171 12.34 10.66 8.44
N ARG A 172 12.90 11.21 7.38
CA ARG A 172 12.44 12.46 6.77
C ARG A 172 11.79 12.16 5.43
N VAL A 173 10.62 12.71 5.19
CA VAL A 173 9.93 12.58 3.90
C VAL A 173 10.61 13.47 2.88
N THR A 174 11.01 12.90 1.75
CA THR A 174 11.61 13.64 0.64
C THR A 174 10.63 13.84 -0.50
N ARG A 175 9.86 12.82 -0.87
CA ARG A 175 8.84 12.89 -1.91
C ARG A 175 7.59 12.12 -1.49
N ILE A 176 6.43 12.69 -1.78
CA ILE A 176 5.14 12.00 -1.70
C ILE A 176 4.65 11.83 -3.14
N TYR A 177 4.34 10.60 -3.51
CA TYR A 177 3.82 10.24 -4.84
C TYR A 177 2.30 10.15 -4.81
N PRO A 178 1.62 10.34 -5.96
CA PRO A 178 0.17 10.22 -6.06
C PRO A 178 -0.33 8.83 -5.65
N ILE A 179 -1.61 8.77 -5.29
CA ILE A 179 -2.30 7.50 -5.03
C ILE A 179 -2.45 6.74 -6.36
N LEU A 180 -2.20 5.44 -6.30
CA LEU A 180 -2.36 4.51 -7.41
C LEU A 180 -3.26 3.36 -6.98
N TYR A 181 -3.89 2.71 -7.95
CA TYR A 181 -4.81 1.60 -7.74
C TYR A 181 -4.23 0.35 -8.38
N LYS A 182 -4.01 -0.68 -7.57
CA LYS A 182 -3.56 -1.98 -8.06
C LYS A 182 -4.77 -2.92 -8.18
N GLU A 183 -5.09 -3.34 -9.38
CA GLU A 183 -6.08 -4.37 -9.64
C GLU A 183 -5.39 -5.74 -9.79
N ARG A 184 -5.93 -6.75 -9.12
CA ARG A 184 -5.55 -8.15 -9.35
C ARG A 184 -6.47 -8.75 -10.40
N LEU A 185 -5.87 -9.29 -11.46
CA LEU A 185 -6.59 -9.94 -12.54
C LEU A 185 -6.85 -11.41 -12.21
N SER A 186 -7.91 -11.98 -12.81
CA SER A 186 -8.26 -13.40 -12.68
C SER A 186 -7.16 -14.35 -13.16
N ASN A 187 -6.30 -13.91 -14.08
CA ASN A 187 -5.15 -14.67 -14.56
C ASN A 187 -3.93 -14.65 -13.60
N GLY A 188 -4.05 -14.05 -12.42
CA GLY A 188 -2.98 -13.91 -11.45
C GLY A 188 -2.03 -12.72 -11.69
N GLY A 189 -2.18 -12.02 -12.82
CA GLY A 189 -1.49 -10.77 -13.11
C GLY A 189 -2.01 -9.60 -12.27
N SER A 190 -1.32 -8.46 -12.35
CA SER A 190 -1.79 -7.23 -11.72
C SER A 190 -1.55 -6.00 -12.58
N ILE A 191 -2.46 -5.05 -12.50
CA ILE A 191 -2.40 -3.78 -13.23
C ILE A 191 -2.34 -2.65 -12.23
N VAL A 192 -1.51 -1.64 -12.48
CA VAL A 192 -1.50 -0.38 -11.72
C VAL A 192 -2.11 0.72 -12.57
N ARG A 193 -3.06 1.47 -12.00
CA ARG A 193 -3.72 2.61 -12.63
C ARG A 193 -3.55 3.87 -11.80
N SER A 194 -3.43 5.01 -12.47
CA SER A 194 -3.54 6.31 -11.84
C SER A 194 -4.98 6.58 -11.40
N VAL A 195 -5.20 7.58 -10.53
CA VAL A 195 -6.54 8.03 -10.13
C VAL A 195 -7.42 8.28 -11.35
N ARG A 196 -6.90 9.00 -12.35
CA ARG A 196 -7.64 9.35 -13.58
C ARG A 196 -8.07 8.11 -14.37
N MET A 197 -7.19 7.12 -14.48
CA MET A 197 -7.47 5.88 -15.19
C MET A 197 -8.47 5.01 -14.42
N GLU A 198 -8.34 4.91 -13.10
CA GLU A 198 -9.26 4.13 -12.28
C GLU A 198 -10.67 4.76 -12.24
N THR A 199 -10.80 6.09 -12.17
CA THR A 199 -12.11 6.76 -12.25
C THR A 199 -12.83 6.44 -13.56
N LYS A 200 -12.11 6.52 -14.69
CA LYS A 200 -12.68 6.17 -16.01
C LYS A 200 -13.07 4.69 -16.08
N MET A 201 -12.21 3.81 -15.56
CA MET A 201 -12.48 2.37 -15.54
C MET A 201 -13.68 2.02 -14.66
N MET A 202 -13.80 2.65 -13.49
CA MET A 202 -14.93 2.49 -12.59
C MET A 202 -16.23 2.98 -13.23
N GLN A 203 -16.21 4.11 -13.94
CA GLN A 203 -17.38 4.60 -14.69
C GLN A 203 -17.81 3.62 -15.79
N LEU A 204 -16.85 3.10 -16.56
CA LEU A 204 -17.12 2.11 -17.61
C LEU A 204 -17.69 0.80 -17.02
N TYR A 205 -17.08 0.31 -15.94
CA TYR A 205 -17.53 -0.88 -15.23
C TYR A 205 -18.96 -0.70 -14.70
N ASN A 206 -19.23 0.40 -13.99
CA ASN A 206 -20.56 0.70 -13.47
C ASN A 206 -21.59 0.80 -14.59
N HIS A 207 -21.25 1.45 -15.71
CA HIS A 207 -22.14 1.54 -16.85
C HIS A 207 -22.47 0.16 -17.44
N ARG A 208 -21.46 -0.71 -17.63
CA ARG A 208 -21.67 -2.08 -18.11
C ARG A 208 -22.50 -2.92 -17.15
N CYS A 209 -22.24 -2.83 -15.85
CA CYS A 209 -23.04 -3.50 -14.82
C CYS A 209 -24.49 -3.02 -14.86
N SER A 210 -24.74 -1.71 -14.92
CA SER A 210 -26.08 -1.14 -15.02
C SER A 210 -26.84 -1.66 -16.25
N THR A 211 -26.21 -1.71 -17.42
CA THR A 211 -26.84 -2.24 -18.64
C THR A 211 -27.27 -3.70 -18.49
N VAL A 212 -26.42 -4.55 -17.89
CA VAL A 212 -26.75 -5.97 -17.66
C VAL A 212 -27.88 -6.11 -16.63
N VAL A 213 -27.79 -5.37 -15.52
CA VAL A 213 -28.78 -5.41 -14.44
C VAL A 213 -30.16 -4.92 -14.92
N GLU A 214 -30.21 -3.83 -15.70
CA GLU A 214 -31.46 -3.33 -16.30
C GLU A 214 -32.09 -4.35 -17.25
N GLY A 215 -31.27 -5.06 -18.02
CA GLY A 215 -31.72 -6.17 -18.86
C GLY A 215 -32.39 -7.27 -18.04
N ILE A 216 -31.72 -7.76 -16.99
CA ILE A 216 -32.26 -8.81 -16.11
C ILE A 216 -33.52 -8.35 -15.38
N ILE A 217 -33.56 -7.13 -14.84
CA ILE A 217 -34.75 -6.60 -14.16
C ILE A 217 -35.93 -6.52 -15.14
N SER A 218 -35.70 -6.05 -16.37
CA SER A 218 -36.74 -5.96 -17.39
C SER A 218 -37.26 -7.35 -17.80
N GLU A 219 -36.37 -8.33 -17.95
CA GLU A 219 -36.74 -9.72 -18.24
C GLU A 219 -37.53 -10.35 -17.10
N PHE A 220 -37.10 -10.11 -15.86
CA PHE A 220 -37.77 -10.62 -14.67
C PHE A 220 -39.16 -10.02 -14.50
N GLN A 221 -39.31 -8.70 -14.71
CA GLN A 221 -40.62 -8.03 -14.72
C GLN A 221 -41.55 -8.58 -15.82
N ARG A 222 -41.01 -8.88 -17.01
CA ARG A 222 -41.78 -9.46 -18.12
C ARG A 222 -42.16 -10.92 -17.88
N GLY A 223 -41.28 -11.71 -17.25
CA GLY A 223 -41.50 -13.13 -16.92
C GLY A 223 -42.36 -13.37 -15.66
N THR A 224 -42.67 -12.31 -14.90
CA THR A 224 -43.40 -12.39 -13.62
C THR A 224 -44.82 -12.94 -13.74
N ARG A 225 -45.42 -13.01 -14.94
CA ARG A 225 -46.77 -13.56 -15.08
C ARG A 225 -46.89 -15.08 -14.91
N ASP A 226 -45.82 -15.86 -15.10
CA ASP A 226 -45.98 -17.31 -15.31
C ASP A 226 -45.09 -18.25 -14.47
N SER A 227 -44.18 -17.78 -13.58
CA SER A 227 -43.16 -18.68 -12.99
C SER A 227 -43.08 -18.82 -11.45
N CYS A 228 -44.02 -18.27 -10.68
CA CYS A 228 -43.98 -18.41 -9.21
C CYS A 228 -44.59 -19.72 -8.69
N ILE A 229 -45.15 -20.57 -9.57
CA ILE A 229 -45.76 -21.84 -9.18
C ILE A 229 -44.73 -22.95 -9.38
N ASN A 230 -43.85 -23.14 -8.40
CA ASN A 230 -43.12 -24.40 -8.26
C ASN A 230 -43.22 -24.90 -6.82
N ASN A 231 -44.22 -25.76 -6.63
CA ASN A 231 -44.21 -26.98 -5.82
C ASN A 231 -43.40 -26.96 -4.52
N ASP A 232 -43.83 -26.13 -3.56
CA ASP A 232 -43.70 -26.51 -2.15
C ASP A 232 -45.07 -26.95 -1.65
N ASN A 233 -45.14 -28.22 -1.23
CA ASN A 233 -46.28 -28.84 -0.57
C ASN A 233 -46.47 -28.30 0.87
N ASP A 234 -46.14 -27.03 1.09
CA ASP A 234 -46.30 -26.35 2.37
C ASP A 234 -47.78 -25.99 2.52
N SER A 235 -48.51 -26.86 3.22
CA SER A 235 -49.88 -26.62 3.69
C SER A 235 -49.90 -25.53 4.80
N GLU A 236 -49.32 -24.37 4.54
CA GLU A 236 -49.49 -23.18 5.37
C GLU A 236 -50.81 -22.49 4.99
N GLU A 237 -51.57 -22.04 6.00
CA GLU A 237 -52.85 -21.35 5.81
C GLU A 237 -52.71 -20.12 4.89
N GLY A 238 -51.57 -19.42 4.95
CA GLY A 238 -51.27 -18.27 4.08
C GLY A 238 -51.16 -18.61 2.59
N ALA A 239 -50.68 -19.80 2.22
CA ALA A 239 -50.56 -20.22 0.82
C ALA A 239 -51.94 -20.46 0.18
N LYS A 240 -52.85 -21.09 0.95
CA LYS A 240 -54.24 -21.32 0.54
C LYS A 240 -55.00 -20.01 0.38
N ILE A 241 -54.80 -19.08 1.31
CA ILE A 241 -55.40 -17.74 1.23
C ILE A 241 -54.91 -17.00 -0.02
N PHE A 242 -53.61 -17.08 -0.34
CA PHE A 242 -53.04 -16.45 -1.53
C PHE A 242 -53.66 -16.98 -2.84
N GLU A 243 -53.82 -18.30 -2.98
CA GLU A 243 -54.44 -18.94 -4.16
C GLU A 243 -55.91 -18.53 -4.34
N ILE A 244 -56.67 -18.46 -3.24
CA ILE A 244 -58.06 -17.99 -3.25
C ILE A 244 -58.13 -16.52 -3.67
N LEU A 245 -57.25 -15.67 -3.16
CA LEU A 245 -57.24 -14.24 -3.48
C LEU A 245 -56.80 -13.97 -4.93
N GLU A 246 -55.89 -14.76 -5.49
CA GLU A 246 -55.45 -14.63 -6.89
C GLU A 246 -56.57 -14.97 -7.89
N SER A 247 -57.46 -15.89 -7.52
CA SER A 247 -58.58 -16.35 -8.35
C SER A 247 -59.91 -15.63 -8.09
N ALA A 248 -59.99 -14.80 -7.05
CA ALA A 248 -61.20 -14.08 -6.67
C ALA A 248 -61.49 -12.88 -7.57
N ALA A 249 -62.78 -12.66 -7.87
CA ALA A 249 -63.22 -11.47 -8.62
C ALA A 249 -63.13 -10.17 -7.80
N GLU A 250 -63.27 -10.27 -6.47
CA GLU A 250 -63.25 -9.13 -5.53
C GLU A 250 -62.42 -9.48 -4.27
N PRO A 251 -61.08 -9.52 -4.37
CA PRO A 251 -60.19 -9.95 -3.27
C PRO A 251 -60.26 -9.02 -2.05
N GLU A 252 -60.54 -7.74 -2.24
CA GLU A 252 -60.64 -6.74 -1.16
C GLU A 252 -61.81 -7.04 -0.21
N VAL A 253 -62.92 -7.54 -0.74
CA VAL A 253 -64.10 -7.93 0.06
C VAL A 253 -63.79 -9.18 0.88
N LEU A 254 -63.12 -10.17 0.27
CA LEU A 254 -62.70 -11.38 0.97
C LEU A 254 -61.69 -11.09 2.09
N MET A 255 -60.74 -10.18 1.86
CA MET A 255 -59.78 -9.77 2.90
C MET A 255 -60.45 -9.06 4.08
N ALA A 256 -61.54 -8.33 3.86
CA ALA A 256 -62.29 -7.65 4.92
C ALA A 256 -63.09 -8.63 5.82
N GLU A 257 -63.39 -9.83 5.34
CA GLU A 257 -64.11 -10.89 6.07
C GLU A 257 -63.17 -11.87 6.81
N MET A 258 -61.86 -11.81 6.55
CA MET A 258 -60.86 -12.70 7.16
C MET A 258 -60.55 -12.32 8.62
N THR A 259 -60.16 -13.33 9.42
CA THR A 259 -59.73 -13.10 10.80
C THR A 259 -58.33 -12.47 10.85
N SER A 260 -57.98 -11.84 11.98
CA SER A 260 -56.64 -11.25 12.17
C SER A 260 -55.51 -12.28 12.06
N GLU A 261 -55.76 -13.53 12.47
CA GLU A 261 -54.79 -14.63 12.36
C GLU A 261 -54.58 -15.04 10.89
N GLN A 262 -55.65 -15.07 10.10
CA GLN A 262 -55.61 -15.36 8.66
C GLN A 262 -54.87 -14.26 7.88
N LEU A 263 -55.15 -12.99 8.19
CA LEU A 263 -54.44 -11.85 7.60
C LEU A 263 -52.94 -11.85 7.96
N ALA A 264 -52.59 -12.23 9.20
CA ALA A 264 -51.19 -12.36 9.62
C ALA A 264 -50.48 -13.51 8.88
N SER A 265 -51.13 -14.67 8.75
CA SER A 265 -50.62 -15.82 7.99
C SER A 265 -50.43 -15.50 6.49
N PHE A 266 -51.38 -14.80 5.88
CA PHE A 266 -51.28 -14.30 4.50
C PHE A 266 -50.13 -13.31 4.32
N THR A 267 -50.01 -12.31 5.22
CA THR A 267 -48.93 -11.31 5.17
C THR A 267 -47.55 -11.97 5.33
N SER A 268 -47.42 -12.94 6.23
CA SER A 268 -46.20 -13.71 6.42
C SER A 268 -45.82 -14.52 5.17
N TYR A 269 -46.81 -15.14 4.52
CA TYR A 269 -46.60 -15.89 3.28
C TYR A 269 -46.21 -14.95 2.11
N GLN A 270 -46.86 -13.79 1.99
CA GLN A 270 -46.50 -12.78 1.00
C GLN A 270 -45.06 -12.29 1.19
N ALA A 271 -44.64 -12.03 2.44
CA ALA A 271 -43.26 -11.67 2.75
C ALA A 271 -42.26 -12.80 2.41
N LYS A 272 -42.62 -14.07 2.65
CA LYS A 272 -41.82 -15.24 2.25
C LYS A 272 -41.66 -15.30 0.73
N LEU A 273 -42.75 -15.12 -0.04
CA LEU A 273 -42.71 -15.10 -1.50
C LEU A 273 -41.88 -13.93 -2.05
N GLU A 274 -42.03 -12.73 -1.49
CA GLU A 274 -41.21 -11.57 -1.85
C GLU A 274 -39.72 -11.81 -1.56
N ALA A 275 -39.38 -12.45 -0.44
CA ALA A 275 -38.01 -12.81 -0.10
C ALA A 275 -37.41 -13.84 -1.07
N ILE A 276 -38.17 -14.88 -1.44
CA ILE A 276 -37.76 -15.87 -2.45
C ILE A 276 -37.53 -15.17 -3.80
N ARG A 277 -38.48 -14.34 -4.21
CA ARG A 277 -38.41 -13.59 -5.47
C ARG A 277 -37.21 -12.64 -5.52
N GLN A 278 -36.90 -11.94 -4.42
CA GLN A 278 -35.72 -11.10 -4.29
C GLN A 278 -34.43 -11.92 -4.35
N SER A 279 -34.40 -13.10 -3.70
CA SER A 279 -33.27 -14.03 -3.73
C SER A 279 -33.00 -14.56 -5.14
N ASP A 280 -34.04 -14.97 -5.87
CA ASP A 280 -33.92 -15.48 -7.24
C ASP A 280 -33.49 -14.38 -8.22
N LEU A 281 -34.03 -13.17 -8.07
CA LEU A 281 -33.57 -12.01 -8.82
C LEU A 281 -32.09 -11.72 -8.55
N GLN A 282 -31.66 -11.74 -7.28
CA GLN A 282 -30.27 -11.50 -6.91
C GLN A 282 -29.33 -12.55 -7.50
N LYS A 283 -29.69 -13.83 -7.45
CA LYS A 283 -28.92 -14.93 -8.09
C LYS A 283 -28.85 -14.77 -9.59
N SER A 284 -29.96 -14.39 -10.24
CA SER A 284 -29.99 -14.15 -11.68
C SER A 284 -29.06 -13.00 -12.09
N ILE A 285 -29.06 -11.91 -11.31
CA ILE A 285 -28.13 -10.79 -11.49
C ILE A 285 -26.68 -11.25 -11.32
N GLU A 286 -26.36 -11.99 -10.26
CA GLU A 286 -25.01 -12.49 -10.00
C GLU A 286 -24.50 -13.39 -11.13
N MET A 287 -25.31 -14.36 -11.57
CA MET A 287 -24.98 -15.23 -12.70
C MET A 287 -24.80 -14.45 -14.01
N ALA A 288 -25.64 -13.45 -14.28
CA ALA A 288 -25.54 -12.63 -15.49
C ALA A 288 -24.28 -11.75 -15.49
N LEU A 289 -23.92 -11.17 -14.34
CA LEU A 289 -22.71 -10.38 -14.17
C LEU A 289 -21.46 -11.27 -14.32
N GLU A 290 -21.44 -12.46 -13.72
CA GLU A 290 -20.36 -13.43 -13.90
C GLU A 290 -20.23 -13.87 -15.36
N GLY A 291 -21.35 -14.20 -16.02
CA GLY A 291 -21.38 -14.58 -17.44
C GLY A 291 -20.88 -13.47 -18.39
N ALA A 292 -21.07 -12.20 -17.99
CA ALA A 292 -20.56 -11.04 -18.72
C ALA A 292 -19.09 -10.68 -18.38
N GLY A 293 -18.45 -11.43 -17.48
CA GLY A 293 -17.09 -11.14 -16.99
C GLY A 293 -17.01 -9.87 -16.13
N LEU A 294 -18.12 -9.47 -15.50
CA LEU A 294 -18.27 -8.29 -14.66
C LEU A 294 -18.34 -8.65 -13.16
N SER A 295 -17.52 -9.63 -12.75
CA SER A 295 -17.39 -9.98 -11.35
C SER A 295 -16.69 -8.85 -10.56
N THR A 296 -16.84 -8.91 -9.23
CA THR A 296 -16.27 -7.90 -8.33
C THR A 296 -14.77 -7.75 -8.55
N ARG A 297 -14.34 -6.53 -8.88
CA ARG A 297 -12.93 -6.21 -9.14
C ARG A 297 -12.13 -6.14 -7.84
N GLU A 298 -11.00 -6.86 -7.78
CA GLU A 298 -10.06 -6.78 -6.66
C GLU A 298 -9.11 -5.59 -6.82
N VAL A 299 -9.55 -4.39 -6.43
CA VAL A 299 -8.75 -3.16 -6.53
C VAL A 299 -8.29 -2.69 -5.15
N THR A 300 -6.98 -2.48 -4.99
CA THR A 300 -6.37 -1.99 -3.74
C THR A 300 -5.62 -0.67 -3.99
N PRO A 301 -6.01 0.44 -3.34
CA PRO A 301 -5.26 1.69 -3.41
C PRO A 301 -3.94 1.60 -2.63
N PHE A 302 -2.93 2.30 -3.13
CA PHE A 302 -1.66 2.49 -2.43
C PHE A 302 -1.03 3.83 -2.81
N MET A 303 -0.14 4.33 -1.95
CA MET A 303 0.71 5.48 -2.27
C MET A 303 2.15 5.18 -1.88
N ARG A 304 3.10 5.87 -2.51
CA ARG A 304 4.51 5.74 -2.19
C ARG A 304 5.05 7.00 -1.56
N VAL A 305 5.95 6.84 -0.60
CA VAL A 305 6.63 7.93 0.08
C VAL A 305 8.13 7.64 0.04
N ARG A 306 8.89 8.50 -0.64
CA ARG A 306 10.35 8.48 -0.60
C ARG A 306 10.81 9.14 0.68
N VAL A 307 11.75 8.50 1.36
CA VAL A 307 12.26 8.93 2.64
C VAL A 307 13.78 8.79 2.72
N VAL A 308 14.38 9.52 3.65
CA VAL A 308 15.78 9.31 4.07
C VAL A 308 15.84 9.04 5.56
N GLY A 309 16.77 8.19 5.97
CA GLY A 309 17.07 7.99 7.38
C GLY A 309 17.65 9.23 8.04
N LEU A 310 17.15 9.57 9.23
CA LEU A 310 17.74 10.65 10.04
C LEU A 310 19.11 10.23 10.58
N THR A 311 20.09 11.15 10.53
CA THR A 311 21.42 10.98 11.14
C THR A 311 21.64 12.06 12.18
N CYS A 312 21.99 11.67 13.40
CA CYS A 312 22.26 12.59 14.50
C CYS A 312 23.53 13.39 14.21
N LYS A 313 23.55 14.68 14.55
CA LYS A 313 24.74 15.55 14.41
C LYS A 313 25.93 15.07 15.26
N SER A 314 25.65 14.37 16.36
CA SER A 314 26.68 13.79 17.23
C SER A 314 27.31 12.49 16.69
N TYR A 315 26.94 12.07 15.48
CA TYR A 315 27.46 10.83 14.88
C TYR A 315 28.77 11.10 14.13
N GLU A 316 29.87 10.58 14.65
CA GLU A 316 31.24 10.79 14.11
C GLU A 316 31.59 9.88 12.91
N GLY A 317 30.67 9.02 12.47
CA GLY A 317 30.90 8.10 11.34
C GLY A 317 30.59 8.74 9.97
N LYS A 318 30.96 8.05 8.88
CA LYS A 318 30.60 8.49 7.52
C LYS A 318 29.08 8.63 7.39
N ILE A 319 28.64 9.82 7.02
CA ILE A 319 27.23 10.13 6.78
C ILE A 319 26.84 9.50 5.45
N HIS A 320 26.06 8.42 5.52
CA HIS A 320 25.39 7.84 4.36
C HIS A 320 23.89 7.92 4.61
N HIS A 321 23.23 8.84 3.89
CA HIS A 321 21.78 8.92 3.86
C HIS A 321 21.26 7.75 3.03
N LYS A 322 20.90 6.66 3.72
CA LYS A 322 20.22 5.56 3.05
C LYS A 322 18.81 6.02 2.69
N GLU A 323 18.49 5.98 1.40
CA GLU A 323 17.16 6.27 0.91
C GLU A 323 16.24 5.07 1.14
N GLY A 324 14.95 5.33 1.17
CA GLY A 324 13.96 4.26 1.11
C GLY A 324 12.67 4.71 0.45
N LEU A 325 11.94 3.72 -0.03
CA LEU A 325 10.64 3.88 -0.65
C LEU A 325 9.62 3.08 0.16
N ILE A 326 8.76 3.80 0.89
CA ILE A 326 7.69 3.21 1.69
C ILE A 326 6.42 3.14 0.84
N THR A 327 5.94 1.93 0.54
CA THR A 327 4.63 1.70 -0.10
C THR A 327 3.58 1.54 0.99
N ILE A 328 2.64 2.48 1.08
CA ILE A 328 1.52 2.46 2.02
C ILE A 328 0.29 1.90 1.30
N TRP A 329 -0.11 0.68 1.66
CA TRP A 329 -1.33 0.03 1.17
C TRP A 329 -2.55 0.50 1.96
N ASN A 330 -3.65 0.77 1.26
CA ASN A 330 -4.89 1.33 1.84
C ASN A 330 -4.59 2.54 2.74
N PRO A 331 -3.95 3.60 2.21
CA PRO A 331 -3.56 4.76 3.00
C PRO A 331 -4.80 5.43 3.60
N THR A 332 -4.74 5.81 4.88
CA THR A 332 -5.83 6.55 5.53
C THR A 332 -5.89 7.99 5.05
N GLU A 333 -7.04 8.66 5.20
CA GLU A 333 -7.17 10.09 4.85
C GLU A 333 -6.08 10.95 5.52
N LYS A 334 -5.78 10.67 6.80
CA LYS A 334 -4.68 11.34 7.51
C LYS A 334 -3.34 11.15 6.82
N GLN A 335 -3.03 9.94 6.36
CA GLN A 335 -1.78 9.69 5.64
C GLN A 335 -1.77 10.38 4.26
N GLN A 336 -2.92 10.48 3.60
CA GLN A 336 -3.03 11.12 2.29
C GLN A 336 -2.87 12.66 2.38
N PHE A 337 -3.42 13.29 3.42
CA PHE A 337 -3.51 14.76 3.51
C PHE A 337 -2.59 15.40 4.55
N GLU A 338 -2.19 14.69 5.61
CA GLU A 338 -1.36 15.25 6.71
C GLU A 338 0.14 14.90 6.59
N LEU A 339 0.52 14.00 5.68
CA LEU A 339 1.94 13.77 5.38
C LEU A 339 2.49 14.94 4.56
N VAL A 340 3.63 15.47 5.00
CA VAL A 340 4.24 16.67 4.40
C VAL A 340 5.67 16.37 3.96
N GLU A 341 6.00 16.76 2.73
CA GLU A 341 7.38 16.71 2.23
C GLU A 341 8.31 17.62 3.06
N GLY A 342 9.49 17.14 3.40
CA GLY A 342 10.47 17.83 4.26
C GLY A 342 10.28 17.59 5.76
N GLN A 343 9.11 17.12 6.20
CA GLN A 343 8.85 16.84 7.62
C GLN A 343 9.47 15.51 8.05
N ALA A 344 9.89 15.44 9.31
CA ALA A 344 10.43 14.24 9.93
C ALA A 344 9.37 13.51 10.79
N TYR A 345 9.39 12.19 10.74
CA TYR A 345 8.42 11.32 11.41
C TYR A 345 9.10 10.16 12.13
N ALA A 346 8.57 9.79 13.28
CA ALA A 346 8.75 8.47 13.87
C ALA A 346 7.70 7.52 13.28
N VAL A 347 8.16 6.47 12.59
CA VAL A 347 7.31 5.54 11.86
C VAL A 347 7.45 4.15 12.45
N ALA A 348 6.32 3.51 12.76
CA ALA A 348 6.27 2.20 13.42
C ALA A 348 5.51 1.16 12.58
N GLY A 349 5.95 -0.10 12.65
CA GLY A 349 5.29 -1.22 12.00
C GLY A 349 5.60 -1.38 10.50
N LEU A 350 6.78 -0.91 10.05
CA LEU A 350 7.20 -1.06 8.67
C LEU A 350 7.68 -2.48 8.40
N MET A 351 7.23 -3.07 7.29
CA MET A 351 7.66 -4.39 6.84
C MET A 351 8.68 -4.24 5.72
N PRO A 352 9.93 -4.66 5.91
CA PRO A 352 10.90 -4.62 4.83
C PRO A 352 10.68 -5.77 3.84
N LEU A 353 10.88 -5.51 2.54
CA LEU A 353 10.69 -6.48 1.45
C LEU A 353 12.04 -7.01 0.93
N ASN A 354 12.62 -6.28 -0.02
CA ASN A 354 13.91 -6.50 -0.64
C ASN A 354 14.62 -5.15 -0.65
N SER A 355 15.93 -5.15 -0.50
CA SER A 355 16.73 -3.93 -0.66
C SER A 355 17.71 -4.14 -1.78
N ASP A 356 17.83 -3.13 -2.64
CA ASP A 356 19.04 -2.95 -3.41
C ASP A 356 20.12 -2.34 -2.49
N SER A 357 21.35 -2.18 -2.99
CA SER A 357 22.44 -1.63 -2.19
C SER A 357 22.18 -0.19 -1.71
N GLU A 358 21.31 0.56 -2.39
CA GLU A 358 21.15 2.02 -2.24
C GLU A 358 19.83 2.43 -1.55
N THR A 359 18.74 1.72 -1.84
CA THR A 359 17.35 2.01 -1.48
C THR A 359 16.71 0.88 -0.66
N LEU A 360 16.11 1.24 0.48
CA LEU A 360 15.27 0.34 1.26
C LEU A 360 13.83 0.36 0.77
N TYR A 361 13.33 -0.77 0.26
CA TYR A 361 11.90 -0.91 -0.01
C TYR A 361 11.17 -1.44 1.22
N LEU A 362 10.20 -0.65 1.66
CA LEU A 362 9.42 -0.88 2.88
C LEU A 362 7.94 -0.88 2.54
N GLN A 363 7.16 -1.70 3.23
CA GLN A 363 5.71 -1.75 3.16
C GLN A 363 5.10 -1.27 4.46
N ALA A 364 4.00 -0.56 4.31
CA ALA A 364 3.13 -0.10 5.37
C ALA A 364 1.70 -0.49 5.02
N ARG A 365 0.89 -0.76 6.05
CA ARG A 365 -0.57 -0.80 5.93
C ARG A 365 -1.13 0.43 6.59
N GLY A 366 -2.04 1.13 5.90
CA GLY A 366 -2.53 2.43 6.38
C GLY A 366 -3.18 2.35 7.76
N SER A 367 -3.95 1.29 8.03
CA SER A 367 -4.65 1.10 9.31
C SER A 367 -3.74 0.80 10.51
N THR A 368 -2.56 0.21 10.29
CA THR A 368 -1.67 -0.23 11.39
C THR A 368 -0.40 0.59 11.53
N THR A 369 0.06 1.23 10.46
CA THR A 369 1.31 2.00 10.45
C THR A 369 1.09 3.38 11.04
N LYS A 370 1.82 3.69 12.10
CA LYS A 370 1.72 5.00 12.78
C LYS A 370 2.82 5.93 12.30
N TRP A 371 2.43 7.14 11.92
CA TRP A 371 3.32 8.22 11.51
C TRP A 371 3.17 9.35 12.51
N ASN A 372 4.15 9.51 13.40
CA ASN A 372 4.13 10.55 14.42
C ASN A 372 5.12 11.65 14.02
N PRO A 373 4.68 12.88 13.74
CA PRO A 373 5.59 13.97 13.39
C PRO A 373 6.54 14.27 14.56
N LEU A 374 7.81 14.52 14.24
CA LEU A 374 8.78 14.98 15.24
C LEU A 374 8.59 16.46 15.52
N SER A 375 8.83 16.87 16.77
CA SER A 375 8.81 18.29 17.15
C SER A 375 9.99 19.03 16.51
N PRO A 376 9.87 20.35 16.25
CA PRO A 376 10.96 21.15 15.70
C PRO A 376 12.26 21.03 16.52
N LEU A 377 12.15 21.07 17.85
CA LEU A 377 13.27 20.88 18.77
C LEU A 377 13.96 19.52 18.58
N ALA A 378 13.19 18.44 18.37
CA ALA A 378 13.78 17.13 18.12
C ALA A 378 14.52 17.07 16.77
N ILE A 379 14.02 17.79 15.76
CA ILE A 379 14.60 17.82 14.41
C ILE A 379 15.97 18.52 14.42
N GLU A 380 16.19 19.51 15.28
CA GLU A 380 17.47 20.24 15.39
C GLU A 380 18.67 19.36 15.74
N HIS A 381 18.43 18.20 16.37
CA HIS A 381 19.48 17.24 16.70
C HIS A 381 19.97 16.42 15.49
N PHE A 382 19.26 16.47 14.37
CA PHE A 382 19.60 15.73 13.15
C PHE A 382 20.18 16.64 12.08
N GLU A 383 20.98 16.06 11.19
CA GLU A 383 21.52 16.77 10.04
C GLU A 383 20.41 17.38 9.17
N PRO A 384 20.56 18.64 8.72
CA PRO A 384 19.61 19.24 7.81
C PRO A 384 19.72 18.55 6.45
N PHE A 385 18.65 17.87 6.05
CA PHE A 385 18.47 17.37 4.70
C PHE A 385 17.17 17.98 4.14
N LEU A 386 17.30 18.91 3.19
CA LEU A 386 16.19 19.58 2.55
C LEU A 386 16.45 19.62 1.05
N ASN A 387 15.68 18.83 0.30
CA ASN A 387 15.67 18.88 -1.15
C ASN A 387 14.22 19.13 -1.61
N PRO A 388 13.69 20.36 -1.47
CA PRO A 388 12.32 20.66 -1.88
C PRO A 388 12.14 20.45 -3.39
N ARG A 389 10.89 20.27 -3.83
CA ARG A 389 10.56 20.25 -5.26
C ARG A 389 10.92 21.58 -5.91
N LYS A 390 11.45 21.52 -7.13
CA LYS A 390 11.84 22.66 -7.93
C LYS A 390 11.42 22.42 -9.37
N SER A 391 10.90 23.46 -10.01
CA SER A 391 10.65 23.42 -11.45
C SER A 391 11.97 23.48 -12.20
N VAL A 392 12.15 22.58 -13.16
CA VAL A 392 13.29 22.51 -14.06
C VAL A 392 12.90 23.14 -15.39
N LEU A 393 13.75 24.04 -15.89
CA LEU A 393 13.63 24.61 -17.23
C LEU A 393 14.39 23.75 -18.24
N LEU A 394 13.99 23.76 -19.51
CA LEU A 394 14.67 23.03 -20.58
C LEU A 394 16.13 23.49 -20.76
N SER A 395 16.41 24.78 -20.55
CA SER A 395 17.77 25.33 -20.55
C SER A 395 18.70 24.63 -19.55
N ASN A 396 18.16 24.18 -18.42
CA ASN A 396 18.92 23.60 -17.30
C ASN A 396 18.80 22.08 -17.23
N LEU A 397 18.05 21.46 -18.16
CA LEU A 397 17.80 20.02 -18.11
C LEU A 397 19.10 19.21 -18.27
N GLY A 398 20.16 19.78 -18.85
CA GLY A 398 21.49 19.19 -18.93
C GLY A 398 22.12 18.86 -17.57
N GLU A 399 21.85 19.67 -16.54
CA GLU A 399 22.42 19.52 -15.19
C GLU A 399 21.81 18.35 -14.40
N ILE A 400 20.61 17.93 -14.79
CA ILE A 400 19.88 16.84 -14.14
C ILE A 400 20.56 15.50 -14.48
N PRO A 401 20.90 14.65 -13.50
CA PRO A 401 21.46 13.33 -13.79
C PRO A 401 20.52 12.43 -14.63
N LEU A 402 21.09 11.44 -15.33
CA LEU A 402 20.27 10.42 -15.97
C LEU A 402 19.53 9.59 -14.92
N SER A 403 18.31 9.17 -15.24
CA SER A 403 17.44 8.39 -14.36
C SER A 403 16.98 9.09 -13.07
N SER A 404 17.28 10.38 -12.88
CA SER A 404 16.72 11.15 -11.77
C SER A 404 15.36 11.74 -12.12
N GLU A 405 14.55 11.91 -11.07
CA GLU A 405 13.23 12.53 -11.15
C GLU A 405 13.33 14.05 -11.25
N PHE A 406 12.49 14.66 -12.10
CA PHE A 406 12.36 16.12 -12.21
C PHE A 406 10.91 16.54 -12.49
N ASP A 407 10.62 17.81 -12.19
CA ASP A 407 9.31 18.43 -12.37
C ASP A 407 9.46 19.62 -13.34
N ILE A 408 8.56 19.79 -14.30
CA ILE A 408 8.62 20.85 -15.33
C ILE A 408 7.23 21.41 -15.62
N ALA A 409 7.12 22.70 -15.91
CA ALA A 409 5.91 23.28 -16.48
C ALA A 409 6.20 23.77 -17.90
N ALA A 410 5.42 23.30 -18.86
CA ALA A 410 5.69 23.53 -20.28
C ALA A 410 4.39 23.62 -21.09
N LEU A 411 4.46 24.28 -22.24
CA LEU A 411 3.46 24.25 -23.29
C LEU A 411 3.52 22.91 -24.02
N VAL A 412 2.36 22.27 -24.20
CA VAL A 412 2.25 21.06 -25.03
C VAL A 412 2.19 21.47 -26.50
N VAL A 413 3.23 21.12 -27.25
CA VAL A 413 3.36 21.44 -28.69
C VAL A 413 2.58 20.45 -29.53
N TYR A 414 2.64 19.16 -29.18
CA TYR A 414 2.00 18.10 -29.93
C TYR A 414 1.80 16.86 -29.08
N VAL A 415 0.67 16.17 -29.28
CA VAL A 415 0.37 14.87 -28.66
C VAL A 415 0.29 13.84 -29.77
N GLY A 416 1.20 12.86 -29.75
CA GLY A 416 1.25 11.81 -30.75
C GLY A 416 0.12 10.78 -30.62
N GLU A 417 -0.07 10.03 -31.69
CA GLU A 417 -0.98 8.89 -31.73
C GLU A 417 -0.56 7.80 -30.74
N VAL A 418 -1.57 7.07 -30.23
CA VAL A 418 -1.32 5.94 -29.33
C VAL A 418 -0.88 4.75 -30.17
N TYR A 419 0.25 4.15 -29.81
CA TYR A 419 0.75 2.95 -30.44
C TYR A 419 1.00 1.86 -29.38
N THR A 420 0.92 0.60 -29.80
CA THR A 420 1.14 -0.53 -28.89
C THR A 420 2.53 -1.11 -29.12
N ALA A 421 3.31 -1.23 -28.06
CA ALA A 421 4.62 -1.86 -28.06
C ALA A 421 4.74 -2.80 -26.87
N ALA A 422 5.08 -4.09 -27.11
CA ALA A 422 5.31 -5.10 -26.06
C ALA A 422 4.19 -5.19 -25.00
N HIS A 423 2.91 -5.21 -25.43
CA HIS A 423 1.73 -5.24 -24.55
C HIS A 423 1.59 -4.02 -23.62
N GLN A 424 2.17 -2.88 -24.02
CA GLN A 424 1.96 -1.58 -23.41
C GLN A 424 1.52 -0.60 -24.48
N LYS A 425 0.53 0.22 -24.15
CA LYS A 425 0.18 1.39 -24.93
C LYS A 425 1.14 2.50 -24.61
N LYS A 426 1.72 3.09 -25.64
CA LYS A 426 2.66 4.19 -25.54
C LYS A 426 2.15 5.40 -26.30
N GLN A 427 2.49 6.56 -25.79
CA GLN A 427 2.13 7.83 -26.40
C GLN A 427 3.23 8.85 -26.12
N TRP A 428 3.66 9.55 -27.17
CA TRP A 428 4.65 10.61 -27.05
C TRP A 428 3.97 11.96 -26.91
N VAL A 429 4.43 12.76 -25.95
CA VAL A 429 3.99 14.14 -25.76
C VAL A 429 5.20 15.05 -25.92
N PHE A 430 5.13 16.01 -26.83
CA PHE A 430 6.20 16.96 -27.10
C PHE A 430 5.88 18.30 -26.44
N VAL A 431 6.81 18.81 -25.65
CA VAL A 431 6.61 20.02 -24.85
C VAL A 431 7.77 21.01 -24.99
N THR A 432 7.49 22.28 -24.76
CA THR A 432 8.48 23.37 -24.70
C THR A 432 8.10 24.39 -23.63
N ASP A 433 9.08 25.00 -22.95
CA ASP A 433 8.83 26.01 -21.92
C ASP A 433 9.27 27.43 -22.33
N GLY A 434 9.80 27.58 -23.56
CA GLY A 434 10.30 28.85 -24.08
C GLY A 434 11.62 29.34 -23.48
N SER A 435 12.25 28.57 -22.58
CA SER A 435 13.50 28.96 -21.91
C SER A 435 14.71 28.97 -22.84
N VAL A 436 14.67 28.18 -23.92
CA VAL A 436 15.72 28.09 -24.92
C VAL A 436 15.26 28.89 -26.14
N SER A 437 15.60 30.17 -26.19
CA SER A 437 15.18 31.10 -27.25
C SER A 437 16.38 31.77 -27.93
N GLU A 438 16.98 31.13 -28.95
CA GLU A 438 17.77 31.81 -29.98
C GLU A 438 17.52 31.15 -31.35
N LEU A 439 16.57 31.72 -32.11
CA LEU A 439 16.50 31.48 -33.56
C LEU A 439 17.56 32.37 -34.23
N GLY A 440 18.80 31.87 -34.34
CA GLY A 440 19.85 32.62 -35.02
C GLY A 440 21.14 31.85 -35.29
N SER A 441 21.53 30.90 -34.44
CA SER A 441 22.66 30.00 -34.69
C SER A 441 22.15 28.60 -35.05
N GLU A 442 23.04 27.74 -35.54
CA GLU A 442 22.83 26.30 -35.75
C GLU A 442 22.43 25.53 -34.46
N GLU A 443 22.15 26.24 -33.35
CA GLU A 443 21.86 25.74 -32.00
C GLU A 443 20.36 25.82 -31.61
N ALA A 444 19.42 25.74 -32.57
CA ALA A 444 18.00 25.41 -32.29
C ALA A 444 17.78 23.97 -31.72
N SER A 445 18.87 23.38 -31.20
CA SER A 445 18.96 22.10 -30.54
C SER A 445 18.46 22.28 -29.11
N ASN A 446 17.60 21.39 -28.61
CA ASN A 446 17.17 21.31 -27.20
C ASN A 446 15.97 22.16 -26.76
N CYS A 447 15.25 22.83 -27.67
CA CYS A 447 14.01 23.55 -27.32
C CYS A 447 12.80 22.63 -27.07
N LEU A 448 12.94 21.32 -27.33
CA LEU A 448 11.88 20.31 -27.22
C LEU A 448 12.26 19.22 -26.22
N LEU A 449 11.26 18.82 -25.45
CA LEU A 449 11.27 17.62 -24.61
C LEU A 449 10.20 16.66 -25.10
N ALA A 450 10.61 15.44 -25.44
CA ALA A 450 9.72 14.33 -25.72
C ALA A 450 9.50 13.50 -24.45
N ILE A 451 8.25 13.37 -24.02
CA ILE A 451 7.85 12.61 -22.84
C ILE A 451 7.14 11.34 -23.31
N SER A 452 7.70 10.17 -22.99
CA SER A 452 7.05 8.88 -23.22
C SER A 452 6.07 8.58 -22.09
N PHE A 453 4.78 8.49 -22.39
CA PHE A 453 3.78 7.94 -21.49
C PHE A 453 3.49 6.49 -21.83
N CYS A 454 3.45 5.63 -20.81
CA CYS A 454 3.16 4.22 -20.96
C CYS A 454 1.95 3.85 -20.09
N SER A 455 1.02 3.07 -20.64
CA SER A 455 -0.08 2.45 -19.89
C SER A 455 -0.22 0.97 -20.25
N PRO A 456 -0.71 0.14 -19.33
CA PRO A 456 -0.96 -1.28 -19.60
C PRO A 456 -2.04 -1.45 -20.68
N SER A 457 -1.81 -2.35 -21.65
CA SER A 457 -2.66 -2.49 -22.86
C SER A 457 -3.96 -3.29 -22.64
N VAL A 458 -4.51 -3.31 -21.43
CA VAL A 458 -5.62 -4.23 -21.10
C VAL A 458 -6.97 -3.73 -21.61
N ASP A 459 -7.11 -2.42 -21.83
CA ASP A 459 -8.31 -1.83 -22.43
C ASP A 459 -7.97 -0.95 -23.63
N ASP A 460 -8.54 -1.29 -24.79
CA ASP A 460 -8.32 -0.57 -26.05
C ASP A 460 -8.91 0.85 -26.07
N SER A 461 -9.78 1.18 -25.13
CA SER A 461 -10.53 2.45 -25.09
C SER A 461 -9.80 3.65 -24.49
N PHE A 462 -8.67 3.46 -23.79
CA PHE A 462 -8.00 4.56 -23.09
C PHE A 462 -6.62 4.90 -23.66
N ALA A 463 -6.46 6.17 -24.06
CA ALA A 463 -5.17 6.78 -24.32
C ALA A 463 -4.47 7.15 -22.99
N PRO A 464 -3.13 6.98 -22.88
CA PRO A 464 -2.38 7.44 -21.71
C PRO A 464 -2.58 8.93 -21.42
N VAL A 465 -2.65 9.74 -22.47
CA VAL A 465 -2.77 11.20 -22.41
C VAL A 465 -3.90 11.67 -23.33
N ASN A 466 -4.61 12.72 -22.92
CA ASN A 466 -5.68 13.31 -23.74
C ASN A 466 -5.06 14.11 -24.90
N SER A 467 -5.51 13.87 -26.14
CA SER A 467 -5.08 14.64 -27.31
C SER A 467 -5.43 16.13 -27.19
N ASN A 468 -6.48 16.48 -26.44
CA ASN A 468 -6.89 17.86 -26.18
C ASN A 468 -5.90 18.68 -25.33
N LEU A 469 -4.75 18.10 -24.94
CA LEU A 469 -3.70 18.85 -24.25
C LEU A 469 -2.93 19.82 -25.17
N GLU A 470 -2.96 19.60 -26.48
CA GLU A 470 -2.21 20.43 -27.43
C GLU A 470 -2.55 21.93 -27.28
N GLY A 471 -1.52 22.77 -27.23
CA GLY A 471 -1.65 24.22 -27.02
C GLY A 471 -1.88 24.64 -25.57
N SER A 472 -2.03 23.71 -24.63
CA SER A 472 -2.21 24.02 -23.20
C SER A 472 -0.88 24.07 -22.45
N THR A 473 -0.79 24.93 -21.44
CA THR A 473 0.33 24.92 -20.48
C THR A 473 0.04 23.90 -19.39
N VAL A 474 0.95 22.95 -19.20
CA VAL A 474 0.78 21.79 -18.30
C VAL A 474 2.00 21.65 -17.41
N GLY A 475 1.75 21.38 -16.12
CA GLY A 475 2.79 20.96 -15.18
C GLY A 475 2.92 19.45 -15.18
N PHE A 476 4.13 18.92 -15.34
CA PHE A 476 4.46 17.52 -15.23
C PHE A 476 5.34 17.29 -14.01
N VAL A 477 5.03 16.26 -13.22
CA VAL A 477 5.80 15.91 -12.02
C VAL A 477 6.29 14.47 -12.06
N ASN A 478 7.38 14.22 -11.34
CA ASN A 478 8.04 12.93 -11.18
C ASN A 478 8.40 12.30 -12.54
N LEU A 479 8.82 13.11 -13.52
CA LEU A 479 9.33 12.60 -14.80
C LEU A 479 10.75 12.06 -14.61
N ILE A 480 11.09 10.97 -15.29
CA ILE A 480 12.44 10.41 -15.25
C ILE A 480 13.23 10.88 -16.47
N LYS A 481 14.38 11.52 -16.25
CA LYS A 481 15.27 11.93 -17.35
C LYS A 481 15.86 10.70 -18.05
N ARG A 482 15.77 10.67 -19.38
CA ARG A 482 16.37 9.64 -20.24
C ARG A 482 17.52 10.20 -21.07
N ALA A 483 18.23 9.32 -21.76
CA ALA A 483 19.29 9.71 -22.67
C ALA A 483 18.74 10.65 -23.75
N LYS A 484 19.47 11.72 -24.03
CA LYS A 484 19.12 12.68 -25.07
C LYS A 484 19.11 11.99 -26.43
N ASP A 485 18.12 12.30 -27.26
CA ASP A 485 18.13 11.89 -28.66
C ASP A 485 19.08 12.81 -29.45
N GLN A 486 20.22 12.25 -29.83
CA GLN A 486 21.25 12.96 -30.57
C GLN A 486 20.89 13.15 -32.05
N MET A 487 20.07 12.29 -32.64
CA MET A 487 19.70 12.40 -34.05
C MET A 487 18.75 13.57 -34.26
N ASN A 488 17.73 13.68 -33.41
CA ASN A 488 16.71 14.72 -33.52
C ASN A 488 16.96 15.95 -32.63
N GLN A 489 18.06 15.94 -31.87
CA GLN A 489 18.48 17.01 -30.95
C GLN A 489 17.36 17.43 -29.97
N LEU A 490 16.78 16.43 -29.31
CA LEU A 490 15.68 16.61 -28.36
C LEU A 490 15.98 15.96 -27.01
N TRP A 491 15.47 16.59 -25.95
CA TRP A 491 15.48 15.99 -24.63
C TRP A 491 14.44 14.88 -24.57
N VAL A 492 14.72 13.85 -23.77
CA VAL A 492 13.82 12.70 -23.60
C VAL A 492 13.56 12.50 -22.11
N ALA A 493 12.30 12.31 -21.77
CA ALA A 493 11.87 11.87 -20.45
C ALA A 493 10.84 10.75 -20.56
N GLU A 494 10.66 10.05 -19.46
CA GLU A 494 9.66 9.00 -19.32
C GLU A 494 8.75 9.32 -18.16
N ALA A 495 7.45 9.21 -18.41
CA ALA A 495 6.43 9.19 -17.38
C ALA A 495 6.25 7.75 -16.88
N THR A 496 6.34 7.59 -15.58
CA THR A 496 6.10 6.33 -14.88
C THR A 496 4.71 6.33 -14.26
N GLU A 497 4.34 5.22 -13.62
CA GLU A 497 3.13 5.14 -12.79
C GLU A 497 3.09 6.18 -11.66
N ASN A 498 4.24 6.71 -11.20
CA ASN A 498 4.29 7.75 -10.17
C ASN A 498 4.22 9.18 -10.77
N SER A 499 4.28 9.32 -12.09
CA SER A 499 4.24 10.62 -12.77
C SER A 499 2.80 11.10 -12.90
N ASP A 500 2.61 12.42 -12.80
CA ASP A 500 1.29 13.04 -12.93
C ASP A 500 1.40 14.38 -13.67
N TYR A 501 0.26 14.92 -14.10
CA TYR A 501 0.22 16.20 -14.77
C TYR A 501 -0.99 17.05 -14.35
N PHE A 502 -0.78 18.36 -14.29
CA PHE A 502 -1.71 19.33 -13.72
C PHE A 502 -1.91 20.55 -14.63
N PHE A 503 -3.13 21.10 -14.59
CA PHE A 503 -3.50 22.36 -15.24
C PHE A 503 -3.64 23.51 -14.26
N SER A 504 -3.98 23.21 -13.01
CA SER A 504 -4.02 24.17 -11.90
C SER A 504 -2.80 23.97 -11.01
N PHE A 505 -2.26 25.10 -10.55
CA PHE A 505 -1.04 25.18 -9.75
C PHE A 505 -1.31 25.70 -8.34
N ASP A 506 -2.56 25.61 -7.88
CA ASP A 506 -2.98 26.12 -6.57
C ASP A 506 -2.93 25.06 -5.48
N LEU A 507 -2.65 23.80 -5.85
CA LEU A 507 -2.52 22.70 -4.90
C LEU A 507 -1.08 22.62 -4.35
N PRO A 508 -0.89 22.26 -3.07
CA PRO A 508 0.44 22.21 -2.44
C PRO A 508 1.47 21.35 -3.19
N HIS A 509 1.03 20.25 -3.82
CA HIS A 509 1.91 19.31 -4.53
C HIS A 509 2.44 19.84 -5.87
N CYS A 510 1.78 20.82 -6.49
CA CYS A 510 2.19 21.40 -7.78
C CYS A 510 2.51 22.91 -7.71
N TYR A 511 2.39 23.54 -6.54
CA TYR A 511 2.63 24.98 -6.36
C TYR A 511 4.02 25.44 -6.82
N HIS A 512 5.04 24.60 -6.65
CA HIS A 512 6.42 24.88 -7.08
C HIS A 512 6.55 25.08 -8.61
N LEU A 513 5.57 24.66 -9.40
CA LEU A 513 5.50 24.85 -10.85
C LEU A 513 4.81 26.16 -11.28
N LYS A 514 4.12 26.85 -10.37
CA LYS A 514 3.24 28.00 -10.70
C LYS A 514 3.94 29.11 -11.49
N ASN A 515 5.13 29.50 -11.05
CA ASN A 515 5.89 30.59 -11.70
C ASN A 515 6.43 30.17 -13.08
N ALA A 516 6.85 28.91 -13.22
CA ALA A 516 7.32 28.38 -14.49
C ALA A 516 6.16 28.27 -15.49
N ALA A 517 5.00 27.77 -15.05
CA ALA A 517 3.79 27.69 -15.86
C ALA A 517 3.35 29.07 -16.36
N ALA A 518 3.28 30.08 -15.47
CA ALA A 518 2.93 31.44 -15.86
C ALA A 518 3.95 32.07 -16.82
N SER A 519 5.21 31.62 -16.81
CA SER A 519 6.25 32.09 -17.73
C SER A 519 6.12 31.42 -19.10
N ALA A 520 5.91 30.10 -19.14
CA ALA A 520 5.64 29.35 -20.36
C ALA A 520 4.35 29.85 -21.05
N GLU A 521 3.29 30.13 -20.29
CA GLU A 521 2.03 30.66 -20.84
C GLU A 521 2.21 32.05 -21.45
N ARG A 522 2.96 32.94 -20.77
CA ARG A 522 3.28 34.28 -21.29
C ARG A 522 4.11 34.19 -22.56
N TRP A 523 5.13 33.34 -22.58
CA TRP A 523 5.94 33.10 -23.77
C TRP A 523 5.11 32.55 -24.93
N ALA A 524 4.19 31.60 -24.65
CA ALA A 524 3.36 30.99 -25.68
C ALA A 524 2.45 32.00 -26.38
N LYS A 525 1.90 32.97 -25.64
CA LYS A 525 1.04 34.04 -26.20
C LYS A 525 1.74 34.96 -27.19
N ILE A 526 3.06 35.12 -27.06
CA ILE A 526 3.86 36.03 -27.92
C ILE A 526 4.71 35.30 -28.97
N SER A 527 4.77 33.96 -28.93
CA SER A 527 5.70 33.15 -29.73
C SER A 527 5.00 32.19 -30.70
N SER A 528 3.83 32.56 -31.23
CA SER A 528 3.02 31.68 -32.10
C SER A 528 3.79 31.11 -33.29
N LEU A 529 4.57 31.95 -33.99
CA LEU A 529 5.38 31.51 -35.14
C LEU A 529 6.48 30.51 -34.75
N THR A 530 7.04 30.64 -33.55
CA THR A 530 8.02 29.68 -33.03
C THR A 530 7.34 28.35 -32.69
N ILE A 531 6.15 28.38 -32.10
CA ILE A 531 5.38 27.19 -31.76
C ILE A 531 5.01 26.40 -33.02
N GLU A 532 4.56 27.07 -34.09
CA GLU A 532 4.26 26.40 -35.37
C GLU A 532 5.51 25.74 -35.97
N LYS A 533 6.67 26.41 -35.97
CA LYS A 533 7.94 25.80 -36.42
C LYS A 533 8.35 24.59 -35.58
N LEU A 534 8.14 24.65 -34.27
CA LEU A 534 8.40 23.51 -33.38
C LEU A 534 7.45 22.35 -33.68
N LYS A 535 6.18 22.65 -33.98
CA LYS A 535 5.19 21.65 -34.38
C LYS A 535 5.54 21.00 -35.71
N GLU A 536 5.93 21.77 -36.72
CA GLU A 536 6.43 21.25 -38.00
C GLU A 536 7.65 20.33 -37.80
N LYS A 537 8.60 20.74 -36.95
CA LYS A 537 9.76 19.91 -36.59
C LYS A 537 9.33 18.59 -35.95
N VAL A 538 8.35 18.61 -35.04
CA VAL A 538 7.81 17.38 -34.43
C VAL A 538 7.17 16.48 -35.48
N LEU A 539 6.33 17.03 -36.37
CA LEU A 539 5.69 16.28 -37.46
C LEU A 539 6.71 15.62 -38.40
N PHE A 540 7.83 16.31 -38.68
CA PHE A 540 8.94 15.74 -39.45
C PHE A 540 9.61 14.56 -38.72
N ILE A 541 9.83 14.68 -37.40
CA ILE A 541 10.46 13.61 -36.59
C ILE A 541 9.60 12.34 -36.55
N ILE A 542 8.27 12.49 -36.44
CA ILE A 542 7.34 11.36 -36.36
C ILE A 542 6.96 10.78 -37.73
N GLY A 543 7.38 11.42 -38.83
CA GLY A 543 7.15 10.93 -40.20
C GLY A 543 5.74 11.20 -40.75
N ASP A 544 5.00 12.16 -40.17
CA ASP A 544 3.58 12.42 -40.47
C ASP A 544 3.39 13.59 -41.46
N CYS A 545 4.42 13.90 -42.23
CA CYS A 545 4.32 14.87 -43.31
C CYS A 545 3.42 14.30 -44.42
N LYS A 546 2.18 14.80 -44.49
CA LYS A 546 1.38 14.77 -45.73
C LYS A 546 2.17 15.53 -46.81
N GLY A 547 2.95 14.77 -47.59
CA GLY A 547 3.42 15.17 -48.92
C GLY A 547 2.34 14.91 -49.95
#